data_AF-Q0H3T8-F1
#
_entry.id   AF-Q0H3T8-F1
#
_cell.length_a   1.000
_cell.length_b   1.000
_cell.length_c   1.000
_cell.angle_alpha   90.00
_cell.angle_beta   90.00
_cell.angle_gamma   90.00
#
_symmetry.space_group_name_H-M   'P 1'
#
loop_
_entity.id
_entity.type
_entity.pdbx_description
1 polymer ?
#
loop_
_entity_poly.entity_id
_entity_poly.type
_entity_poly.pdbx_seq_one_letter_code
_entity_poly.pdbx_strand_id
1 'polypeptide(L)' 'ETLEQREAGSTMEVVAAQTKAIAEKVKDWTNIVLAYEPVWAIGTGKVASPAQAQEVHCE' A
#
# COMPACT_ATOMS: atom_id res chain seq x y z
N GLU A 1 -1.63 2.49 3.97
CA GLU A 1 -1.15 2.66 5.36
C GLU A 1 -1.08 4.14 5.74
N THR A 2 -1.40 4.49 6.98
CA THR A 2 -1.32 5.87 7.50
C THR A 2 0.12 6.27 7.84
N LEU A 3 0.36 7.55 8.14
CA LEU A 3 1.69 8.02 8.57
C LEU A 3 2.18 7.29 9.81
N GLU A 4 1.32 7.11 10.81
CA GLU A 4 1.63 6.37 12.03
C GLU A 4 2.02 4.91 11.73
N GLN A 5 1.26 4.22 10.87
CA GLN A 5 1.57 2.85 10.48
C GLN A 5 2.91 2.74 9.73
N ARG A 6 3.23 3.72 8.89
CA ARG A 6 4.52 3.77 8.19
C ARG A 6 5.68 4.04 9.15
N GLU A 7 5.54 5.02 10.05
CA GLU A 7 6.56 5.35 11.04
C GLU A 7 6.77 4.21 12.06
N ALA A 8 5.76 3.37 12.29
CA ALA A 8 5.85 2.12 13.05
C ALA A 8 6.49 0.95 12.28
N GLY A 9 6.79 1.10 10.99
CA GLY A 9 7.36 0.03 10.15
C GLY A 9 6.33 -1.00 9.65
N SER A 10 5.04 -0.72 9.79
CA SER A 10 3.95 -1.66 9.46
C SER A 10 3.41 -1.53 8.03
N THR A 11 4.15 -0.88 7.11
CA THR A 11 3.69 -0.64 5.72
C THR A 11 3.24 -1.93 5.03
N MET A 12 4.12 -2.93 4.97
CA MET A 12 3.81 -4.18 4.27
C MET A 12 2.78 -5.02 5.00
N GLU A 13 2.76 -5.00 6.33
CA GLU A 13 1.73 -5.69 7.12
C GLU A 13 0.33 -5.16 6.75
N VAL A 14 0.16 -3.83 6.71
CA VAL A 14 -1.10 -3.19 6.39
C VAL A 14 -1.52 -3.44 4.95
N VAL A 15 -0.61 -3.21 3.98
CA VAL A 15 -0.90 -3.38 2.55
C VAL A 15 -1.21 -4.84 2.21
N ALA A 16 -0.45 -5.79 2.78
CA ALA A 16 -0.69 -7.22 2.56
C ALA A 16 -2.00 -7.68 3.20
N ALA A 17 -2.33 -7.23 4.41
CA ALA A 17 -3.61 -7.57 5.06
C ALA A 17 -4.81 -7.07 4.25
N GLN A 18 -4.74 -5.84 3.73
CA GLN A 18 -5.78 -5.26 2.87
C GLN A 18 -5.93 -6.03 1.55
N THR A 19 -4.81 -6.31 0.88
CA THR A 19 -4.80 -7.05 -0.39
C THR A 19 -5.28 -8.48 -0.21
N LYS A 20 -4.89 -9.15 0.88
CA LYS A 20 -5.34 -10.49 1.23
C LYS A 20 -6.85 -10.59 1.39
N ALA A 21 -7.47 -9.63 2.08
CA ALA A 21 -8.93 -9.62 2.25
C ALA A 21 -9.69 -9.55 0.90
N ILE A 22 -9.09 -8.93 -0.12
CA ILE A 22 -9.61 -8.92 -1.50
C ILE A 22 -9.35 -10.28 -2.17
N ALA A 23 -8.12 -10.78 -2.10
CA ALA A 23 -7.71 -12.04 -2.74
C ALA A 23 -8.45 -13.28 -2.23
N GLU A 24 -8.91 -13.27 -0.97
CA GLU A 24 -9.75 -14.34 -0.44
C GLU A 24 -11.09 -14.45 -1.17
N LYS A 25 -11.62 -13.31 -1.65
CA LYS A 25 -12.93 -13.20 -2.31
C LYS A 25 -12.84 -13.18 -3.83
N VAL A 26 -11.72 -12.73 -4.39
CA VAL A 26 -11.50 -12.57 -5.83
C VAL A 26 -10.63 -13.69 -6.37
N LYS A 27 -11.12 -14.41 -7.39
CA LYS A 27 -10.38 -15.52 -8.04
C LYS A 27 -9.88 -15.18 -9.44
N ASP A 28 -10.53 -14.25 -10.14
CA ASP A 28 -10.10 -13.73 -11.44
C ASP A 28 -9.73 -12.25 -11.31
N TRP A 29 -8.50 -11.93 -11.70
CA TRP A 29 -7.92 -10.59 -11.61
C TRP A 29 -7.83 -9.87 -12.95
N THR A 30 -8.31 -10.49 -14.05
CA THR A 30 -8.17 -9.99 -15.42
C THR A 30 -8.66 -8.55 -15.60
N ASN A 31 -9.71 -8.17 -14.88
CA ASN A 31 -10.32 -6.84 -14.94
C ASN A 31 -10.07 -5.98 -13.70
N ILE A 32 -8.99 -6.26 -12.95
CA ILE A 32 -8.67 -5.56 -11.69
C ILE A 32 -7.30 -4.89 -11.81
N VAL A 33 -7.23 -3.64 -11.35
CA VAL A 33 -5.99 -2.91 -11.17
C VAL A 33 -5.82 -2.64 -9.68
N LEU A 34 -4.63 -2.94 -9.15
CA LEU A 34 -4.24 -2.51 -7.80
C LEU A 34 -3.58 -1.15 -7.87
N ALA A 35 -4.06 -0.21 -7.06
CA ALA A 35 -3.48 1.10 -6.89
C ALA A 35 -2.98 1.22 -5.45
N TYR A 36 -1.68 1.37 -5.27
CA TYR A 36 -1.10 1.72 -3.98
C TYR A 36 -1.15 3.23 -3.79
N GLU A 37 -1.82 3.67 -2.73
CA GLU A 37 -1.92 5.08 -2.35
C GLU A 37 -1.17 5.30 -1.03
N PRO A 38 -0.04 6.03 -1.03
CA PRO A 38 0.71 6.34 0.19
C PRO A 38 -0.05 7.38 1.03
N VAL A 39 -1.07 6.96 1.79
CA VAL A 39 -1.89 7.86 2.64
C VAL A 39 -1.02 8.66 3.61
N TRP A 40 0.08 8.07 4.09
CA TRP A 40 1.09 8.76 4.88
C TRP A 40 1.70 10.00 4.23
N ALA A 41 1.63 10.14 2.89
CA ALA A 41 2.12 11.27 2.12
C ALA A 41 1.00 12.20 1.59
N ILE A 42 -0.26 11.94 1.92
CA ILE A 42 -1.40 12.75 1.49
C ILE A 42 -1.80 13.72 2.61
N GLY A 43 -1.61 15.03 2.40
CA GLY A 43 -2.03 16.06 3.37
C GLY A 43 -1.24 16.09 4.69
N THR A 44 -0.12 15.36 4.78
CA THR A 44 0.73 15.24 5.97
C THR A 44 1.99 16.12 5.93
N GLY A 45 2.27 16.76 4.78
CA GLY A 45 3.52 17.48 4.54
C GLY A 45 4.72 16.58 4.24
N LYS A 46 4.54 15.25 4.23
CA LYS A 46 5.54 14.27 3.77
C LYS A 46 5.35 14.01 2.28
N VAL A 47 6.44 13.75 1.55
CA VAL A 47 6.41 13.43 0.12
C VAL A 47 7.01 12.05 -0.09
N ALA A 48 6.28 11.17 -0.77
CA ALA A 48 6.78 9.88 -1.19
C ALA A 48 7.76 10.05 -2.35
N SER A 49 8.97 9.51 -2.22
CA SER A 49 9.91 9.45 -3.34
C SER A 49 9.52 8.34 -4.33
N PRO A 50 9.95 8.43 -5.60
CA PRO A 50 9.74 7.34 -6.56
C PRO A 50 10.30 6.00 -6.07
N ALA A 51 11.45 6.02 -5.38
CA ALA A 51 12.05 4.81 -4.82
C ALA A 51 11.18 4.18 -3.72
N GLN A 52 10.55 4.99 -2.87
CA GLN A 52 9.63 4.50 -1.83
C GLN A 52 8.32 3.95 -2.41
N ALA A 53 7.86 4.48 -3.54
CA ALA A 53 6.73 3.90 -4.27
C ALA A 53 7.13 2.56 -4.90
N GLN A 54 8.31 2.50 -5.53
CA GLN A 54 8.83 1.28 -6.13
C GLN A 54 9.04 0.16 -5.11
N GLU A 55 9.54 0.50 -3.92
CA GLU A 55 9.72 -0.44 -2.81
C GLU A 55 8.43 -1.21 -2.51
N VAL A 56 7.31 -0.50 -2.30
CA VAL A 56 6.02 -1.12 -1.96
C VAL A 56 5.42 -1.88 -3.16
N HIS A 57 5.68 -1.46 -4.39
CA HIS A 57 5.24 -2.18 -5.59
C HIS A 57 6.05 -3.45 -5.88
N CYS A 58 7.28 -3.55 -5.38
CA CYS A 58 8.19 -4.69 -5.62
C CYS A 58 8.00 -5.84 -4.63
N GLU A 59 7.65 -5.52 -3.39
CA GLU A 59 7.37 -6.49 -2.31
C GLU A 59 6.05 -7.24 -2.51
#